data_AF-A0A2E9L0L8-F1
#
_entry.id   AF-A0A2E9L0L8-F1
#
_cell.length_a   1.000
_cell.length_b   1.000
_cell.length_c   1.000
_cell.angle_alpha   90.00
_cell.angle_beta   90.00
_cell.angle_gamma   90.00
#
_symmetry.space_group_name_H-M   'P 1'
#
loop_
_entity.id
_entity.type
_entity.pdbx_description
1 polymer ?
#
loop_
_entity_poly.entity_id
_entity_poly.type
_entity_poly.pdbx_seq_one_letter_code
_entity_poly.pdbx_strand_id
1 'polypeptide(L)' 'MGRIGALAYADGVVPTQGGLPFSDSERFLGGIGVLGADSATDEECAQAGH' A
#
# COMPACT_ATOMS: atom_id res chain seq x y z
N MET A 1 -19.29 18.55 6.47
CA MET A 1 -18.47 18.43 5.25
C MET A 1 -17.01 18.53 5.65
N GLY A 2 -16.39 17.37 5.93
CA GLY A 2 -14.99 17.28 6.39
C GLY A 2 -14.05 17.50 5.22
N ARG A 3 -13.06 18.39 5.40
CA ARG A 3 -12.00 18.64 4.43
C ARG A 3 -11.22 17.34 4.26
N ILE A 4 -11.25 16.76 3.06
CA ILE A 4 -10.31 15.74 2.65
C ILE A 4 -8.97 16.46 2.61
N GLY A 5 -8.22 16.39 3.71
CA GLY A 5 -6.88 16.96 3.78
C GLY A 5 -6.09 16.33 2.65
N ALA A 6 -5.54 17.16 1.76
CA ALA A 6 -4.57 16.70 0.79
C ALA A 6 -3.50 15.95 1.59
N LEU A 7 -3.45 14.63 1.45
CA LEU A 7 -2.38 13.83 2.01
C LEU A 7 -1.11 14.39 1.39
N ALA A 8 -0.36 15.18 2.17
CA ALA A 8 0.97 15.58 1.81
C ALA A 8 1.79 14.31 1.82
N TYR A 9 1.88 13.66 0.66
CA TYR A 9 2.73 12.49 0.49
C TYR A 9 4.14 12.91 0.85
N ALA A 10 4.74 12.20 1.81
CA ALA A 10 6.15 12.36 2.10
C ALA A 10 6.95 12.07 0.83
N ASP A 11 8.11 12.69 0.71
CA ASP A 11 9.02 12.40 -0.40
C ASP A 11 9.31 10.89 -0.46
N GLY A 12 9.22 10.31 -1.67
CA GLY A 12 9.37 8.88 -1.89
C GLY A 12 8.10 8.02 -1.78
N VAL A 13 6.93 8.60 -1.49
CA VAL A 13 5.66 7.83 -1.50
C VAL A 13 5.08 7.75 -2.91
N VAL A 14 4.72 6.53 -3.33
CA VAL A 14 3.99 6.25 -4.57
C VAL A 14 2.57 5.77 -4.22
N PRO A 15 1.52 6.57 -4.48
CA PRO A 15 0.15 6.13 -4.25
C PRO A 15 -0.28 5.16 -5.35
N THR A 16 -0.32 3.86 -5.03
CA THR A 16 -0.71 2.79 -5.97
C THR A 16 -1.60 1.75 -5.28
N GLN A 17 -2.49 1.10 -6.03
CA GLN A 17 -3.17 -0.13 -5.62
C GLN A 17 -2.25 -1.31 -5.96
N GLY A 18 -1.72 -1.98 -4.93
CA GLY A 18 -0.60 -2.92 -5.01
C GLY A 18 0.32 -2.87 -3.78
N GLY A 19 0.12 -1.89 -2.89
CA GLY A 19 0.75 -1.82 -1.57
C GLY A 19 -0.13 -2.44 -0.49
N LEU A 20 0.36 -3.48 0.20
CA LEU A 20 -0.33 -4.12 1.32
C LEU A 20 0.48 -3.94 2.61
N PRO A 21 -0.14 -3.46 3.71
CA PRO A 21 0.52 -3.40 5.01
C PRO A 21 0.69 -4.81 5.58
N PHE A 22 1.79 -5.06 6.29
CA PHE A 22 1.95 -6.25 7.12
C PHE A 22 2.17 -5.85 8.57
N SER A 23 1.54 -6.61 9.46
CA SER A 23 1.52 -6.38 10.90
C SER A 23 1.71 -7.70 11.63
N ASP A 24 2.33 -7.65 12.81
CA ASP A 24 2.28 -8.74 13.78
C ASP A 24 1.34 -8.33 14.91
N SER A 25 0.21 -9.03 15.02
CA SER A 25 -0.89 -8.67 15.91
C SER A 25 -1.39 -7.25 15.63
N GLU A 26 -1.16 -6.30 16.53
CA GLU A 26 -1.57 -4.88 16.37
C GLU A 26 -0.39 -3.96 16.00
N ARG A 27 0.82 -4.52 15.85
CA ARG A 27 2.02 -3.75 15.54
C ARG A 27 2.24 -3.70 14.04
N PHE A 28 2.15 -2.50 13.46
CA PHE A 28 2.60 -2.26 12.08
C PHE A 28 4.09 -2.52 11.95
N LEU A 29 4.47 -3.33 10.95
CA LEU A 29 5.85 -3.71 10.70
C LEU A 29 6.38 -3.19 9.36
N GLY A 30 5.49 -2.96 8.38
CA GLY A 30 5.85 -2.38 7.08
C GLY A 30 4.79 -2.63 6.01
N GLY A 31 5.20 -2.61 4.75
CA GLY A 31 4.34 -2.95 3.63
C GLY A 31 5.08 -3.64 2.49
N ILE A 32 4.36 -4.46 1.74
CA ILE A 32 4.80 -5.10 0.51
C ILE A 32 4.20 -4.30 -0.65
N GLY A 33 5.03 -3.92 -1.63
CA GLY A 33 4.58 -3.22 -2.83
C GLY A 33 4.96 -4.01 -4.08
N VAL A 34 3.99 -4.29 -4.94
CA VAL A 34 4.22 -4.86 -6.28
C VAL A 34 3.75 -3.85 -7.32
N LEU A 35 4.54 -3.69 -8.38
CA LEU A 35 4.23 -2.82 -9.50
C LEU A 35 4.69 -3.48 -10.80
N GLY A 36 3.85 -3.44 -11.84
CA GLY A 36 4.24 -3.82 -13.20
C GLY A 36 3.14 -4.44 -14.04
N ALA A 37 2.04 -4.86 -13.43
CA ALA A 37 0.84 -5.35 -14.11
C ALA A 37 -0.34 -4.37 -13.95
N ASP A 38 -1.56 -4.82 -14.20
CA ASP A 38 -2.75 -4.09 -13.75
C ASP A 38 -2.87 -4.19 -12.21
N SER A 39 -3.57 -3.22 -11.61
CA SER A 39 -3.62 -3.07 -10.15
C SER A 39 -4.17 -4.29 -9.41
N ALA A 40 -5.09 -5.05 -10.02
CA ALA A 40 -5.65 -6.24 -9.38
C ALA A 40 -4.61 -7.36 -9.32
N THR A 41 -3.90 -7.59 -10.43
CA THR A 41 -2.80 -8.57 -10.50
C THR A 41 -1.65 -8.20 -9.56
N ASP A 42 -1.28 -6.92 -9.49
CA ASP A 42 -0.23 -6.44 -8.58
C ASP A 42 -0.63 -6.66 -7.10
N GLU A 43 -1.88 -6.40 -6.74
CA GLU A 43 -2.40 -6.65 -5.39
C GLU A 43 -2.43 -8.15 -5.02
N GLU A 44 -2.88 -9.02 -5.93
CA GLU A 44 -2.84 -10.47 -5.75
C GLU A 44 -1.40 -10.98 -5.52
N CYS A 45 -0.44 -10.45 -6.28
CA CYS A 45 0.98 -10.78 -6.10
C CYS A 45 1.50 -10.33 -4.74
N ALA A 46 1.10 -9.14 -4.26
CA ALA A 46 1.47 -8.66 -2.93
C ALA A 46 0.86 -9.55 -1.83
N GLN A 47 -0.36 -10.07 -2.01
CA GLN A 47 -1.03 -10.98 -1.06
C GLN A 47 -0.31 -12.33 -0.97
N ALA A 48 0.22 -12.83 -2.08
CA ALA A 48 0.93 -14.11 -2.09
C ALA A 48 2.24 -14.11 -1.27
N GLY A 49 2.84 -12.93 -1.05
CA GLY A 49 4.05 -12.75 -0.25
C GLY A 49 3.82 -12.42 1.22
N HIS A 50 2.55 -12.22 1.63
CA HIS A 50 2.12 -11.92 3.00
C HIS A 50 1.77 -13.22 3.75
#